data_AF-A0A818NJD2-F1
#
_entry.id   AF-A0A818NJD2-F1
#
_cell.length_a   1.000
_cell.length_b   1.000
_cell.length_c   1.000
_cell.angle_alpha   90.00
_cell.angle_beta   90.00
_cell.angle_gamma   90.00
#
_symmetry.space_group_name_H-M   'P 1'
#
loop_
_entity.id
_entity.type
_entity.pdbx_description
1 polymer ?
#
loop_
_entity_poly.entity_id
_entity_poly.type
_entity_poly.pdbx_seq_one_letter_code
_entity_poly.pdbx_strand_id
1 'polypeptide(L)'
;MMPKRDKVQLAYLYFIPKPHKAGTPLRPIVSSMNMPTTGISMFLDKLIRPIFDKHARSTTFIDGVDLIHRLEAYTTNGHLIPKTCLCTFDITDFYTMLPQEESLDILIDFLLQHGYQKVHNIPIDKFES
;
A
#
# COMPACT_ATOMS: atom_id res chain seq x y z
N MET A 1 6.04 15.44 7.14
CA MET A 1 6.59 16.35 8.17
C MET A 1 5.99 15.90 9.50
N MET A 2 6.80 15.65 10.54
CA MET A 2 6.24 15.25 11.83
C MET A 2 5.36 16.39 12.39
N PRO A 3 4.18 16.09 12.95
CA PRO A 3 3.36 17.13 13.57
C PRO A 3 4.14 17.76 14.72
N LYS A 4 4.08 19.10 14.81
CA LYS A 4 4.60 19.79 15.99
C LYS A 4 3.76 19.40 17.21
N ARG A 5 4.38 19.24 18.38
CA ARG A 5 3.69 18.75 19.59
C ARG A 5 2.48 19.61 19.99
N ASP A 6 2.55 20.91 19.73
CA ASP A 6 1.49 21.91 19.94
C ASP A 6 0.38 21.89 18.87
N LYS A 7 0.55 21.10 17.79
CA LYS A 7 -0.37 21.02 16.65
C LYS A 7 -0.94 19.62 16.43
N VAL A 8 -0.75 18.72 17.39
CA VAL A 8 -1.30 17.36 17.33
C VAL A 8 -2.83 17.45 17.39
N GLN A 9 -3.51 16.76 16.47
CA GLN A 9 -4.97 16.72 16.40
C GLN A 9 -5.47 15.28 16.36
N LEU A 10 -6.68 15.07 16.87
CA LEU A 10 -7.38 13.80 16.69
C LEU A 10 -7.82 13.64 15.23
N ALA A 11 -7.99 12.40 14.81
CA ALA A 11 -8.50 12.09 13.49
C ALA A 11 -9.99 12.48 13.38
N TYR A 12 -10.39 12.96 12.21
CA TYR A 12 -11.78 13.28 11.90
C TYR A 12 -12.37 12.23 10.96
N LEU A 13 -13.49 11.62 11.34
CA LEU A 13 -14.26 10.75 10.46
C LEU A 13 -15.31 11.59 9.73
N TYR A 14 -15.31 11.52 8.40
CA TYR A 14 -16.33 12.14 7.55
C TYR A 14 -16.70 11.21 6.40
N PHE A 15 -17.80 11.51 5.72
CA PHE A 15 -18.37 10.65 4.69
C PHE A 15 -18.43 11.37 3.34
N ILE A 16 -17.92 10.75 2.29
CA ILE A 16 -17.97 11.26 0.92
C ILE A 16 -18.98 10.45 0.11
N PRO A 17 -19.97 11.07 -0.56
CA PRO A 17 -20.90 10.34 -1.42
C PRO A 17 -20.20 9.72 -2.63
N LYS A 18 -20.64 8.52 -3.05
CA LYS A 18 -20.24 7.88 -4.30
C LYS A 18 -21.35 8.08 -5.35
N PRO A 19 -21.43 9.22 -6.06
CA PRO A 19 -22.54 9.54 -6.96
C PRO A 19 -22.64 8.62 -8.18
N HIS A 20 -21.57 7.89 -8.50
CA HIS A 20 -21.53 6.93 -9.61
C HIS A 20 -22.08 5.54 -9.23
N LYS A 21 -22.57 5.34 -8.00
CA LYS A 21 -23.18 4.06 -7.55
C LYS A 21 -24.66 4.26 -7.22
N ALA A 22 -25.48 3.26 -7.53
CA ALA A 22 -26.91 3.27 -7.23
C ALA A 22 -27.17 3.50 -5.73
N GLY A 23 -28.13 4.37 -5.41
CA GLY A 23 -28.42 4.76 -4.02
C GLY A 23 -27.40 5.70 -3.37
N THR A 24 -26.40 6.17 -4.11
CA THR A 24 -25.36 7.13 -3.65
C THR A 24 -24.75 6.74 -2.29
N PRO A 25 -24.20 5.54 -2.14
CA PRO A 25 -23.61 5.08 -0.88
C PRO A 25 -22.48 6.01 -0.43
N LEU A 26 -22.30 6.11 0.88
CA LEU A 26 -21.27 6.93 1.49
C LEU A 26 -19.94 6.15 1.64
N ARG A 27 -18.82 6.82 1.40
CA ARG A 27 -17.46 6.34 1.70
C ARG A 27 -17.00 6.96 3.02
N PRO A 28 -16.82 6.20 4.11
CA PRO A 28 -16.17 6.72 5.30
C PRO A 28 -14.71 7.06 4.98
N ILE A 29 -14.24 8.23 5.43
CA ILE A 29 -12.85 8.69 5.31
C ILE A 29 -12.39 9.17 6.68
N VAL A 30 -11.21 8.69 7.09
CA VAL A 30 -10.52 9.17 8.29
C VAL A 30 -9.49 10.20 7.86
N SER A 31 -9.74 11.49 8.09
CA SER A 31 -8.72 12.53 7.96
C SER A 31 -7.78 12.45 9.15
N SER A 32 -6.53 12.22 8.84
CA SER A 32 -5.51 11.79 9.78
C SER A 32 -4.36 12.83 9.84
N MET A 33 -4.66 14.07 9.42
CA MET A 33 -3.68 15.15 9.29
C MET A 33 -3.22 15.63 10.66
N ASN A 34 -1.89 15.65 10.88
CA ASN A 34 -1.25 16.01 12.16
C ASN A 34 -1.60 15.11 13.35
N MET A 35 -1.95 13.85 13.12
CA MET A 35 -2.22 12.90 14.19
C MET A 35 -0.94 12.35 14.84
N PRO A 36 -0.99 11.84 16.09
CA PRO A 36 0.18 11.24 16.75
C PRO A 36 0.84 10.12 15.94
N THR A 37 0.05 9.34 15.20
CA THR A 37 0.54 8.19 14.43
C THR A 37 1.21 8.58 13.11
N THR A 38 1.08 9.81 12.60
CA THR A 38 1.74 10.25 11.35
C THR A 38 3.25 10.01 11.41
N GLY A 39 3.88 10.31 12.55
CA GLY A 39 5.32 10.11 12.72
C GLY A 39 5.74 8.66 12.60
N ILE A 40 4.95 7.74 13.19
CA ILE A 40 5.19 6.30 13.14
C ILE A 40 4.94 5.78 11.72
N SER A 41 3.84 6.17 11.05
CA SER A 41 3.57 5.77 9.67
C SER A 41 4.69 6.20 8.71
N MET A 42 5.20 7.44 8.85
CA MET A 42 6.34 7.91 8.07
C MET A 42 7.63 7.14 8.37
N PHE A 43 7.84 6.73 9.62
CA PHE A 43 9.00 5.93 10.00
C PHE A 43 8.90 4.52 9.39
N LEU A 44 7.75 3.87 9.49
CA LEU A 44 7.49 2.56 8.88
C LEU A 44 7.64 2.60 7.35
N ASP A 45 7.14 3.64 6.68
CA ASP A 45 7.32 3.82 5.25
C ASP A 45 8.82 3.86 4.87
N LYS A 46 9.64 4.61 5.61
CA LYS A 46 11.10 4.64 5.39
C LYS A 46 11.78 3.28 5.56
N LEU A 47 11.25 2.42 6.44
CA LEU A 47 11.78 1.08 6.67
C LEU A 47 11.36 0.10 5.57
N ILE A 48 10.10 0.13 5.17
CA ILE A 48 9.48 -0.84 4.27
C ILE A 48 9.75 -0.48 2.80
N ARG A 49 9.80 0.81 2.46
CA ARG A 49 9.91 1.28 1.07
C ARG A 49 11.13 0.70 0.33
N PRO A 50 12.35 0.65 0.90
CA PRO A 50 13.49 0.04 0.21
C PRO A 50 13.32 -1.47 -0.05
N ILE A 51 12.60 -2.17 0.83
CA ILE A 51 12.32 -3.60 0.69
C ILE A 51 11.29 -3.80 -0.44
N PHE A 52 10.24 -2.99 -0.46
CA PHE A 52 9.26 -2.97 -1.54
C PHE A 52 9.90 -2.64 -2.89
N ASP A 53 10.74 -1.61 -2.94
CA ASP A 53 11.42 -1.16 -4.17
C ASP A 53 12.33 -2.26 -4.75
N LYS A 54 12.94 -3.07 -3.88
CA LYS A 54 13.81 -4.18 -4.28
C LYS A 54 13.05 -5.39 -4.82
N HIS A 55 11.92 -5.75 -4.19
CA HIS A 55 11.30 -7.08 -4.41
C HIS A 55 9.93 -7.04 -5.07
N ALA A 56 9.15 -5.96 -4.88
CA ALA A 56 7.76 -5.86 -5.35
C ALA A 56 7.57 -4.81 -6.46
N ARG A 57 8.54 -3.93 -6.68
CA ARG A 57 8.44 -2.84 -7.67
C ARG A 57 8.28 -3.34 -9.11
N SER A 58 8.91 -4.46 -9.45
CA SER A 58 8.86 -5.03 -10.80
C SER A 58 7.47 -5.56 -11.17
N THR A 59 6.63 -5.92 -10.20
CA THR A 59 5.27 -6.43 -10.42
C THR A 59 4.19 -5.41 -10.13
N THR A 60 4.53 -4.27 -9.53
CA THR A 60 3.58 -3.26 -9.06
C THR A 60 3.69 -1.96 -9.83
N PHE A 61 2.55 -1.38 -10.22
CA PHE A 61 2.47 -0.03 -10.77
C PHE A 61 2.28 0.98 -9.63
N ILE A 62 3.08 2.05 -9.62
CA ILE A 62 3.05 3.04 -8.53
C ILE A 62 2.02 4.14 -8.78
N ASP A 63 1.85 4.53 -10.05
CA ASP A 63 0.88 5.52 -10.48
C ASP A 63 0.52 5.33 -11.97
N GLY A 64 -0.32 6.22 -12.49
CA GLY A 64 -0.75 6.17 -13.89
C GLY A 64 0.38 6.45 -14.89
N VAL A 65 1.38 7.24 -14.52
CA VAL A 65 2.52 7.56 -15.41
C VAL A 65 3.44 6.35 -15.53
N ASP A 66 3.73 5.69 -14.41
CA ASP A 66 4.47 4.43 -14.36
C ASP A 66 3.78 3.33 -15.17
N LEU A 67 2.44 3.23 -15.07
CA LEU A 67 1.66 2.29 -15.88
C LEU A 67 1.83 2.56 -17.38
N ILE A 68 1.70 3.81 -17.81
CA ILE A 68 1.83 4.18 -19.23
C ILE A 68 3.23 3.83 -19.75
N HIS A 69 4.29 4.26 -19.07
CA HIS A 69 5.66 3.96 -19.48
C HIS A 69 5.93 2.44 -19.56
N ARG A 70 5.39 1.66 -18.63
CA ARG A 70 5.55 0.20 -18.63
C ARG A 70 4.75 -0.48 -19.76
N LEU A 71 3.57 0.03 -20.10
CA LEU A 71 2.80 -0.45 -21.25
C LEU A 71 3.49 -0.10 -22.58
N GLU A 72 4.09 1.09 -22.70
CA GLU A 72 4.90 1.47 -23.86
C GLU A 72 6.12 0.56 -24.02
N ALA A 73 6.84 0.28 -22.93
CA ALA A 73 7.95 -0.67 -22.94
C ALA A 73 7.48 -2.09 -23.31
N TYR A 74 6.35 -2.54 -22.76
CA TYR A 74 5.75 -3.84 -23.09
C TYR A 74 5.39 -3.94 -24.58
N THR A 75 4.91 -2.84 -25.17
CA THR A 75 4.60 -2.74 -26.59
C THR A 75 5.86 -2.72 -27.44
N THR A 76 6.86 -1.89 -27.08
CA THR A 76 8.13 -1.75 -27.79
C THR A 76 8.94 -3.05 -27.80
N ASN A 77 8.84 -3.83 -26.74
CA ASN A 77 9.45 -5.17 -26.65
C ASN A 77 8.67 -6.24 -27.42
N GLY A 78 7.59 -5.89 -28.12
CA GLY A 78 6.80 -6.81 -28.94
C GLY A 78 5.89 -7.76 -28.15
N HIS A 79 5.66 -7.51 -26.86
CA HIS A 79 4.81 -8.37 -26.04
C HIS A 79 3.31 -8.09 -26.19
N LEU A 80 2.94 -6.90 -26.69
CA LEU A 80 1.56 -6.56 -27.02
C LEU A 80 1.26 -6.99 -28.46
N ILE A 81 0.71 -8.18 -28.62
CA ILE A 81 0.34 -8.78 -29.92
C ILE A 81 -1.19 -8.83 -30.07
N PRO A 82 -1.73 -9.05 -31.28
CA PRO A 82 -3.19 -9.12 -31.49
C PRO A 82 -3.93 -10.19 -30.66
N LYS A 83 -3.21 -11.19 -30.15
CA LYS A 83 -3.76 -12.24 -29.27
C LYS A 83 -3.60 -11.94 -27.77
N THR A 84 -2.98 -10.83 -27.40
CA THR A 84 -2.80 -10.45 -25.99
C THR A 84 -4.15 -10.05 -25.41
N CYS A 85 -4.54 -10.70 -24.32
CA CYS A 85 -5.74 -10.37 -23.56
C CYS A 85 -5.34 -9.61 -22.29
N LEU A 86 -6.06 -8.54 -21.97
CA LEU A 86 -5.91 -7.80 -20.73
C LEU A 86 -7.09 -8.12 -19.82
N CYS A 87 -6.80 -8.63 -18.63
CA CYS A 87 -7.79 -8.94 -17.61
C CYS A 87 -7.65 -7.96 -16.45
N THR A 88 -8.77 -7.47 -15.94
CA THR A 88 -8.81 -6.61 -14.76
C THR A 88 -9.58 -7.29 -13.64
N PHE A 89 -9.11 -7.11 -12.41
CA PHE A 89 -9.76 -7.57 -11.19
C PHE A 89 -9.85 -6.36 -10.26
N ASP A 90 -11.01 -6.17 -9.63
CA ASP A 90 -11.24 -5.10 -8.66
C ASP A 90 -11.51 -5.73 -7.29
N ILE A 91 -10.82 -5.25 -6.26
CA ILE A 91 -11.02 -5.70 -4.88
C ILE A 91 -11.97 -4.73 -4.19
N THR A 92 -13.15 -5.21 -3.81
CA THR A 92 -14.13 -4.42 -3.07
C THR A 92 -13.74 -4.25 -1.62
N ASP A 93 -13.88 -3.03 -1.08
CA ASP A 93 -13.76 -2.73 0.35
C ASP A 93 -12.43 -3.18 1.01
N PHE A 94 -11.34 -3.13 0.21
CA PHE A 94 -9.99 -3.57 0.59
C PHE A 94 -9.56 -3.14 2.00
N TYR A 95 -9.68 -1.85 2.34
CA TYR A 95 -9.23 -1.33 3.63
C TYR A 95 -9.99 -1.89 4.84
N THR A 96 -11.27 -2.22 4.67
CA THR A 96 -12.10 -2.75 5.76
C THR A 96 -12.06 -4.27 5.84
N MET A 97 -11.65 -4.94 4.76
CA MET A 97 -11.60 -6.39 4.66
C MET A 97 -10.20 -6.97 4.89
N LEU A 98 -9.17 -6.13 5.05
CA LEU A 98 -7.80 -6.60 5.26
C LEU A 98 -7.64 -7.15 6.70
N PRO A 99 -7.41 -8.45 6.88
CA PRO A 99 -7.23 -9.07 8.21
C PRO A 99 -5.87 -8.64 8.76
N GLN A 100 -5.85 -7.97 9.91
CA GLN A 100 -4.63 -7.32 10.42
C GLN A 100 -3.56 -8.33 10.85
N GLU A 101 -3.94 -9.37 11.58
CA GLU A 101 -3.01 -10.40 12.07
C GLU A 101 -2.41 -11.18 10.90
N GLU A 102 -3.26 -11.72 10.02
CA GLU A 102 -2.83 -12.44 8.82
C GLU A 102 -1.95 -11.58 7.90
N SER A 103 -2.19 -10.27 7.81
CA SER A 103 -1.33 -9.35 7.04
C SER A 103 0.06 -9.20 7.63
N LEU A 104 0.20 -9.27 8.96
CA LEU A 104 1.49 -9.26 9.63
C LEU A 104 2.24 -10.58 9.38
N ASP A 105 1.54 -11.71 9.44
CA ASP A 105 2.11 -13.03 9.13
C ASP A 105 2.63 -13.07 7.69
N ILE A 106 1.83 -12.62 6.73
CA ILE A 106 2.23 -12.52 5.32
C ILE A 106 3.48 -11.63 5.15
N LEU A 107 3.57 -10.53 5.90
CA LEU A 107 4.74 -9.65 5.85
C LEU A 107 5.98 -10.33 6.43
N ILE A 108 5.85 -11.06 7.54
CA ILE A 108 6.94 -11.82 8.15
C ILE A 108 7.43 -12.89 7.18
N ASP A 109 6.52 -13.69 6.63
CA ASP A 109 6.82 -14.72 5.65
C ASP A 109 7.54 -14.13 4.43
N PHE A 110 7.04 -13.02 3.89
CA PHE A 110 7.66 -12.31 2.78
C PHE A 110 9.11 -11.89 3.11
N LEU A 111 9.34 -11.33 4.30
CA LEU A 111 10.68 -10.92 4.73
C LEU A 111 11.62 -12.12 4.89
N LEU A 112 11.16 -13.20 5.50
CA LEU A 112 11.95 -14.44 5.67
C LEU A 112 12.29 -15.07 4.32
N GLN A 113 11.32 -15.17 3.40
CA GLN A 113 11.51 -15.70 2.04
C GLN A 113 12.56 -14.89 1.24
N HIS A 114 12.64 -13.58 1.48
CA HIS A 114 13.64 -12.71 0.85
C HIS A 114 14.96 -12.58 1.64
N GLY A 115 15.16 -13.42 2.65
CA GLY A 115 16.42 -13.55 3.40
C GLY A 115 16.65 -12.48 4.46
N TYR A 116 15.62 -11.73 4.85
CA TYR A 116 15.72 -10.80 5.97
C TYR A 116 15.55 -11.57 7.28
N GLN A 117 16.54 -11.43 8.16
CA GLN A 117 16.45 -11.86 9.57
C GLN A 117 16.19 -10.67 10.51
N LYS A 118 16.47 -9.46 10.03
CA LYS A 118 16.26 -8.21 10.74
C LYS A 118 15.97 -7.06 9.77
N VAL A 119 15.13 -6.13 10.19
CA VAL A 119 14.89 -4.86 9.49
C VAL A 119 15.42 -3.73 10.37
N HIS A 120 16.47 -3.03 9.90
CA HIS A 120 17.07 -1.91 10.63
C HIS A 120 17.46 -2.25 12.08
N ASN A 121 18.10 -3.41 12.27
CA ASN A 121 18.49 -4.00 13.55
C ASN A 121 17.35 -4.50 14.45
N ILE A 122 16.11 -4.50 13.96
CA ILE A 122 14.97 -5.11 14.63
C ILE A 122 14.86 -6.56 14.12
N PRO A 123 15.05 -7.58 14.99
CA PRO A 123 14.92 -8.98 14.60
C PRO A 123 13.46 -9.33 14.23
N ILE A 124 13.28 -10.18 13.22
CA ILE A 124 11.94 -10.57 12.72
C ILE A 124 11.32 -11.69 13.58
N ASP A 125 12.15 -12.55 14.16
CA ASP A 125 11.78 -13.63 15.10
C ASP A 125 11.09 -13.13 16.39
N LYS A 126 11.18 -11.82 16.67
CA LYS A 126 10.46 -11.20 17.80
C LYS A 126 8.97 -10.98 17.56
N PHE A 127 8.48 -11.23 16.34
CA PHE A 127 7.08 -11.07 15.97
C PHE A 127 6.33 -12.39 15.87
N GLU A 128 7.02 -13.53 16.03
CA GLU A 128 6.37 -14.83 16.21
C GLU A 128 5.85 -14.91 17.66
N SER A 129 4.52 -14.89 17.81
CA SER A 129 3.82 -15.07 19.10
C SER A 129 3.55 -16.53 19.42
#